data_AF-A0A8R1DWE9-F1
#
_entry.id   AF-A0A8R1DWE9-F1
#
_cell.length_a   1.000
_cell.length_b   1.000
_cell.length_c   1.000
_cell.angle_alpha   90.00
_cell.angle_beta   90.00
_cell.angle_gamma   90.00
#
_symmetry.space_group_name_H-M   'P 1'
#
loop_
_entity.id
_entity.type
_entity.pdbx_description
1 polymer ?
#
loop_
_entity_poly.entity_id
_entity_poly.type
_entity_poly.pdbx_seq_one_letter_code
_entity_poly.pdbx_strand_id
1 'polypeptide(L)'
;MSFSIEEDERVAFDRRVRGSVNMIEIERIQEWVEVMGTTLTPEILVRENQGEKDNRIVIFLIPGNPGNDGFYTDFGRRLIRNLIAREDRLGHRRVQFLFYTISHLNHVLLPTELRCSESHKVNERFSLLEQVQHKLDFVKEYLPRGNRVYMFGHGAGAYMLLSILPYIKDDFNLRKAIGSLDESLLFHKNLVYFYYGVNDGWCPIEHGEAMSQKLTRGHVVIDKDNVEHSFVFRDAATMAEKVLQFIV
;
A
#
# COMPACT_ATOMS: atom_id res chain seq x y z
N MET A 1 21.33 28.97 -30.59
CA MET A 1 21.84 28.12 -29.48
C MET A 1 20.75 27.15 -29.12
N SER A 2 20.85 25.92 -29.61
CA SER A 2 19.98 24.80 -29.27
C SER A 2 20.54 24.13 -28.02
N PHE A 3 19.79 24.11 -26.93
CA PHE A 3 20.11 23.29 -25.77
C PHE A 3 19.67 21.85 -26.09
N SER A 4 20.64 21.00 -26.42
CA SER A 4 20.50 19.55 -26.36
C SER A 4 20.51 19.15 -24.89
N ILE A 5 19.38 18.64 -24.39
CA ILE A 5 19.33 17.91 -23.14
C ILE A 5 19.86 16.51 -23.47
N GLU A 6 21.05 16.18 -22.96
CA GLU A 6 21.57 14.82 -22.97
C GLU A 6 20.56 13.93 -22.25
N GLU A 7 20.00 12.97 -22.98
CA GLU A 7 19.16 11.90 -22.44
C GLU A 7 19.98 11.11 -21.42
N ASP A 8 19.57 11.20 -20.15
CA ASP A 8 20.14 10.42 -19.05
C ASP A 8 19.81 8.93 -19.24
N GLU A 9 20.79 8.16 -19.71
CA GLU A 9 20.78 6.71 -19.96
C GLU A 9 20.57 5.83 -18.70
N ARG A 10 19.97 6.34 -17.61
CA ARG A 10 19.90 5.64 -16.31
C ARG A 10 18.52 5.27 -15.78
N VAL A 11 17.50 5.06 -16.61
CA VAL A 11 16.41 4.13 -16.26
C VAL A 11 15.86 3.52 -17.54
N ALA A 12 16.36 2.34 -17.94
CA ALA A 12 15.61 1.52 -18.88
C ALA A 12 14.22 1.29 -18.28
N PHE A 13 13.19 1.92 -18.86
CA PHE A 13 11.80 1.77 -18.46
C PHE A 13 11.42 0.29 -18.69
N ASP A 14 11.65 -0.56 -17.69
CA ASP A 14 11.28 -1.97 -17.73
C ASP A 14 9.76 -2.04 -17.90
N ARG A 15 9.33 -2.38 -19.13
CA ARG A 15 7.93 -2.40 -19.57
C ARG A 15 7.08 -3.44 -18.83
N ARG A 16 7.66 -4.23 -17.92
CA ARG A 16 6.98 -5.26 -17.14
C ARG A 16 6.07 -4.73 -16.03
N VAL A 17 6.24 -3.48 -15.60
CA VAL A 17 5.36 -2.84 -14.59
C VAL A 17 4.69 -1.62 -15.20
N ARG A 18 3.35 -1.63 -15.19
CA ARG A 18 2.50 -0.53 -15.64
C ARG A 18 1.96 0.22 -14.42
N GLY A 19 1.65 1.50 -14.60
CA GLY A 19 1.00 2.33 -13.59
C GLY A 19 -0.11 3.16 -14.20
N SER A 20 -1.15 3.43 -13.42
CA SER A 20 -2.23 4.37 -13.73
C SER A 20 -2.59 5.13 -12.47
N VAL A 21 -2.78 6.44 -12.60
CA VAL A 21 -3.31 7.29 -11.54
C VAL A 21 -4.71 7.67 -11.95
N ASN A 22 -5.69 7.36 -11.11
CA ASN A 22 -7.10 7.53 -11.43
C ASN A 22 -7.77 8.34 -10.32
N MET A 23 -8.75 9.15 -10.71
CA MET A 23 -9.69 9.74 -9.77
C MET A 23 -10.89 8.81 -9.65
N ILE A 24 -11.31 8.49 -8.42
CA ILE A 24 -12.51 7.70 -8.16
C ILE A 24 -13.43 8.42 -7.18
N GLU A 25 -14.72 8.08 -7.20
CA GLU A 25 -15.72 8.64 -6.29
C GLU A 25 -16.13 7.59 -5.26
N ILE A 26 -15.90 7.86 -3.98
CA ILE A 26 -16.32 6.98 -2.88
C ILE A 26 -17.27 7.80 -1.99
N GLU A 27 -18.52 7.35 -1.86
CA GLU A 27 -19.54 8.03 -1.05
C GLU A 27 -19.60 9.57 -1.31
N ARG A 28 -19.54 9.95 -2.59
CA ARG A 28 -19.54 11.34 -3.13
C ARG A 28 -18.21 12.10 -3.03
N ILE A 29 -17.18 11.51 -2.46
CA ILE A 29 -15.86 12.12 -2.31
C ILE A 29 -14.94 11.64 -3.45
N GLN A 30 -14.41 12.59 -4.21
CA GLN A 30 -13.38 12.34 -5.22
C GLN A 30 -12.01 12.15 -4.54
N GLU A 31 -11.32 11.05 -4.84
CA GLU A 31 -10.01 10.73 -4.26
C GLU A 31 -9.04 10.13 -5.29
N TRP A 32 -7.76 10.45 -5.16
CA TRP A 32 -6.71 9.92 -6.02
C TRP A 32 -6.32 8.50 -5.62
N VAL A 33 -6.28 7.61 -6.62
CA VAL A 33 -5.85 6.23 -6.48
C VAL A 33 -4.80 5.90 -7.53
N GLU A 34 -3.62 5.51 -7.06
CA GLU A 34 -2.59 4.93 -7.89
C GLU A 34 -2.69 3.41 -7.92
N VAL A 35 -2.67 2.86 -9.13
CA VAL A 35 -2.69 1.43 -9.41
C VAL A 35 -1.48 1.06 -10.23
N MET A 36 -0.72 0.07 -9.77
CA MET A 36 0.43 -0.48 -10.49
C MET A 36 0.27 -1.99 -10.66
N GLY A 37 0.84 -2.55 -11.73
CA GLY A 37 0.75 -3.99 -11.92
C GLY A 37 1.50 -4.54 -13.13
N THR A 38 1.56 -5.86 -13.22
CA THR A 38 2.09 -6.58 -14.38
C THR A 38 1.23 -6.39 -15.63
N THR A 39 -0.08 -6.26 -15.43
CA THR A 39 -1.07 -5.88 -16.44
C THR A 39 -2.16 -5.06 -15.76
N LEU A 40 -2.77 -4.12 -16.49
CA LEU A 40 -3.82 -3.22 -15.99
C LEU A 40 -5.01 -3.17 -16.96
N THR A 41 -5.31 -4.28 -17.63
CA THR A 41 -6.49 -4.32 -18.51
C THR A 41 -7.77 -4.30 -17.69
N PRO A 42 -8.88 -3.72 -18.17
CA PRO A 42 -10.14 -3.71 -17.42
C PRO A 42 -10.54 -5.08 -16.90
N GLU A 43 -10.31 -6.15 -17.68
CA GLU A 43 -10.62 -7.52 -17.29
C GLU A 43 -9.85 -7.97 -16.06
N ILE A 44 -8.58 -7.59 -15.88
CA ILE A 44 -7.82 -8.00 -14.68
C ILE A 44 -8.31 -7.28 -13.41
N LEU A 45 -8.79 -6.04 -13.57
CA LEU A 45 -9.16 -5.16 -12.46
C LEU A 45 -10.56 -5.51 -11.93
N VAL A 46 -11.52 -5.83 -12.79
CA VAL A 46 -12.92 -6.09 -12.39
C VAL A 46 -13.28 -7.57 -12.29
N ARG A 47 -12.38 -8.49 -12.66
CA ARG A 47 -12.65 -9.94 -12.60
C ARG A 47 -12.96 -10.38 -11.17
N GLU A 48 -14.00 -11.21 -11.02
CA GLU A 48 -14.36 -11.87 -9.76
C GLU A 48 -13.26 -12.84 -9.27
N ASN A 49 -13.23 -13.10 -7.97
CA ASN A 49 -12.29 -14.04 -7.40
C ASN A 49 -12.55 -15.46 -7.92
N GLN A 50 -11.58 -16.09 -8.57
CA GLN A 50 -11.68 -17.46 -9.08
C GLN A 50 -11.08 -18.51 -8.13
N GLY A 51 -10.91 -18.18 -6.85
CA GLY A 51 -10.33 -19.05 -5.83
C GLY A 51 -8.89 -19.43 -6.18
N GLU A 52 -8.54 -20.72 -6.05
CA GLU A 52 -7.19 -21.21 -6.32
C GLU A 52 -6.74 -21.03 -7.78
N LYS A 53 -7.67 -20.89 -8.72
CA LYS A 53 -7.37 -20.64 -10.14
C LYS A 53 -7.01 -19.17 -10.41
N ASP A 54 -7.34 -18.27 -9.47
CA ASP A 54 -6.97 -16.87 -9.60
C ASP A 54 -5.47 -16.71 -9.34
N ASN A 55 -4.78 -16.17 -10.34
CA ASN A 55 -3.34 -15.93 -10.32
C ASN A 55 -2.98 -14.51 -9.85
N ARG A 56 -3.96 -13.72 -9.39
CA ARG A 56 -3.74 -12.36 -8.90
C ARG A 56 -3.30 -12.36 -7.45
N ILE A 57 -2.18 -11.69 -7.20
CA ILE A 57 -1.76 -11.23 -5.88
C ILE A 57 -2.03 -9.73 -5.81
N VAL A 58 -2.91 -9.34 -4.91
CA VAL A 58 -3.31 -7.95 -4.69
C VAL A 58 -2.57 -7.44 -3.47
N ILE A 59 -1.91 -6.30 -3.64
CA ILE A 59 -1.20 -5.56 -2.61
C ILE A 59 -1.93 -4.23 -2.45
N PHE A 60 -2.29 -3.87 -1.23
CA PHE A 60 -2.89 -2.58 -0.92
C PHE A 60 -2.03 -1.86 0.12
N LEU A 61 -1.73 -0.59 -0.12
CA LEU A 61 -0.97 0.25 0.77
C LEU A 61 -1.77 1.50 1.17
N ILE A 62 -1.97 1.70 2.46
CA ILE A 62 -2.46 2.97 3.02
C ILE A 62 -1.24 3.86 3.34
N PRO A 63 -1.12 5.04 2.71
CA PRO A 63 -0.03 5.98 2.95
C PRO A 63 0.11 6.38 4.42
N GLY A 64 1.33 6.70 4.85
CA GLY A 64 1.58 7.55 5.99
C GLY A 64 1.55 9.03 5.62
N ASN A 65 1.68 9.90 6.63
CA ASN A 65 1.81 11.33 6.40
C ASN A 65 2.99 11.64 5.47
N PRO A 66 2.84 12.60 4.52
CA PRO A 66 1.74 13.57 4.40
C PRO A 66 0.52 13.05 3.62
N GLY A 67 0.35 11.74 3.40
CA GLY A 67 -0.90 11.17 2.88
C GLY A 67 -1.04 11.19 1.36
N ASN A 68 0.03 11.49 0.62
CA ASN A 68 0.05 11.48 -0.84
C ASN A 68 0.45 10.08 -1.35
N ASP A 69 -0.40 9.50 -2.19
CA ASP A 69 -0.24 8.19 -2.82
C ASP A 69 1.00 8.10 -3.73
N GLY A 70 1.25 9.15 -4.52
CA GLY A 70 2.38 9.23 -5.46
C GLY A 70 3.76 9.16 -4.82
N PHE A 71 3.90 9.37 -3.49
CA PHE A 71 5.19 9.11 -2.83
C PHE A 71 5.54 7.61 -2.79
N TYR A 72 4.56 6.71 -2.88
CA TYR A 72 4.77 5.27 -2.83
C TYR A 72 4.99 4.66 -4.22
N THR A 73 4.94 5.46 -5.29
CA THR A 73 5.11 4.98 -6.67
C THR A 73 6.42 4.19 -6.87
N ASP A 74 7.56 4.75 -6.44
CA ASP A 74 8.86 4.08 -6.62
C ASP A 74 8.93 2.77 -5.81
N PHE A 75 8.46 2.80 -4.56
CA PHE A 75 8.36 1.62 -3.71
C PHE A 75 7.49 0.53 -4.34
N GLY A 76 6.27 0.87 -4.78
CA GLY A 76 5.34 -0.10 -5.39
C GLY A 76 5.91 -0.73 -6.66
N ARG A 77 6.58 0.07 -7.52
CA ARG A 77 7.26 -0.45 -8.72
C ARG A 77 8.39 -1.40 -8.38
N ARG A 78 9.24 -1.06 -7.41
CA ARG A 78 10.34 -1.92 -6.96
C ARG A 78 9.83 -3.21 -6.34
N LEU A 79 8.82 -3.13 -5.48
CA LEU A 79 8.21 -4.29 -4.87
C LEU A 79 7.66 -5.26 -5.93
N ILE A 80 6.90 -4.76 -6.91
CA ILE A 80 6.39 -5.60 -8.01
C ILE A 80 7.54 -6.23 -8.80
N ARG A 81 8.59 -5.47 -9.14
CA ARG A 81 9.75 -6.03 -9.89
C ARG A 81 10.43 -7.16 -9.13
N ASN A 82 10.62 -6.97 -7.83
CA ASN A 82 11.25 -7.96 -6.97
C ASN A 82 10.41 -9.23 -6.86
N LEU A 83 9.08 -9.08 -6.77
CA LEU A 83 8.13 -10.19 -6.79
C LEU A 83 8.15 -10.93 -8.13
N ILE A 84 8.11 -10.23 -9.26
CA ILE A 84 8.24 -10.83 -10.61
C ILE A 84 9.53 -11.65 -10.69
N ALA A 85 10.67 -11.06 -10.32
CA ALA A 85 11.96 -11.73 -10.37
C ALA A 85 12.00 -12.98 -9.47
N ARG A 86 11.32 -12.94 -8.31
CA ARG A 86 11.20 -14.09 -7.42
C ARG A 86 10.35 -15.20 -8.03
N GLU A 87 9.17 -14.89 -8.55
CA GLU A 87 8.28 -15.89 -9.16
C GLU A 87 8.91 -16.52 -10.41
N ASP A 88 9.64 -15.73 -11.21
CA ASP A 88 10.42 -16.23 -12.36
C ASP A 88 11.46 -17.27 -11.92
N ARG A 89 12.20 -17.01 -10.83
CA ARG A 89 13.17 -17.96 -10.25
C ARG A 89 12.51 -19.24 -9.72
N LEU A 90 11.30 -19.13 -9.19
CA LEU A 90 10.52 -20.26 -8.69
C LEU A 90 9.83 -21.06 -9.82
N GLY A 91 9.91 -20.58 -11.06
CA GLY A 91 9.25 -21.21 -12.21
C GLY A 91 7.72 -20.97 -12.25
N HIS A 92 7.20 -20.09 -11.40
CA HIS A 92 5.79 -19.73 -11.35
C HIS A 92 5.45 -18.77 -12.49
N ARG A 93 5.15 -19.34 -13.66
CA ARG A 93 4.76 -18.55 -14.83
C ARG A 93 3.30 -18.14 -14.68
N ARG A 94 3.03 -16.84 -14.88
CA ARG A 94 1.69 -16.19 -14.95
C ARG A 94 1.12 -15.58 -13.66
N VAL A 95 1.89 -15.41 -12.58
CA VAL A 95 1.39 -14.62 -11.44
C VAL A 95 1.18 -13.16 -11.88
N GLN A 96 0.02 -12.58 -11.54
CA GLN A 96 -0.30 -11.19 -11.82
C GLN A 96 -0.25 -10.40 -10.53
N PHE A 97 0.53 -9.33 -10.50
CA PHE A 97 0.63 -8.46 -9.35
C PHE A 97 -0.18 -7.20 -9.59
N LEU A 98 -0.99 -6.82 -8.61
CA LEU A 98 -1.68 -5.54 -8.56
C LEU A 98 -1.29 -4.86 -7.25
N PHE A 99 -0.87 -3.60 -7.31
CA PHE A 99 -0.56 -2.76 -6.18
C PHE A 99 -1.47 -1.55 -6.23
N TYR A 100 -2.20 -1.30 -5.14
CA TYR A 100 -3.10 -0.17 -4.97
C TYR A 100 -2.62 0.71 -3.84
N THR A 101 -2.74 2.02 -4.00
CA THR A 101 -2.65 2.97 -2.91
C THR A 101 -3.63 4.11 -3.12
N ILE A 102 -4.19 4.64 -2.03
CA ILE A 102 -5.20 5.69 -2.04
C ILE A 102 -4.73 6.84 -1.16
N SER A 103 -4.80 8.06 -1.69
CA SER A 103 -4.42 9.28 -0.97
C SER A 103 -5.31 9.52 0.24
N HIS A 104 -4.83 10.28 1.22
CA HIS A 104 -5.66 10.76 2.35
C HIS A 104 -6.58 11.88 1.88
N LEU A 105 -7.80 11.91 2.43
CA LEU A 105 -8.82 12.89 2.06
C LEU A 105 -8.28 14.30 2.20
N ASN A 106 -8.31 15.06 1.09
CA ASN A 106 -7.85 16.45 1.01
C ASN A 106 -6.34 16.66 1.30
N HIS A 107 -5.51 15.62 1.16
CA HIS A 107 -4.05 15.73 1.26
C HIS A 107 -3.36 15.90 -0.11
N VAL A 108 -4.09 15.63 -1.20
CA VAL A 108 -3.64 15.88 -2.58
C VAL A 108 -4.65 16.78 -3.25
N LEU A 109 -4.14 17.81 -3.94
CA LEU A 109 -5.00 18.78 -4.61
C LEU A 109 -5.87 18.09 -5.68
N LEU A 110 -7.15 18.40 -5.66
CA LEU A 110 -8.06 18.01 -6.72
C LEU A 110 -7.74 18.75 -8.04
N PRO A 111 -8.08 18.16 -9.19
CA PRO A 111 -8.14 18.86 -10.47
C PRO A 111 -8.97 20.14 -10.38
N THR A 112 -8.57 21.18 -11.09
CA THR A 112 -9.19 22.52 -11.01
C THR A 112 -10.70 22.47 -11.26
N GLU A 113 -11.14 21.57 -12.13
CA GLU A 113 -12.53 21.36 -12.52
C GLU A 113 -13.39 20.83 -11.36
N LEU A 114 -12.78 20.08 -10.43
CA LEU A 114 -13.44 19.47 -9.28
C LEU A 114 -13.30 20.30 -8.00
N ARG A 115 -12.42 21.31 -7.97
CA ARG A 115 -12.23 22.18 -6.80
C ARG A 115 -13.45 23.02 -6.42
N CYS A 116 -14.35 23.23 -7.38
CA CYS A 116 -15.54 24.08 -7.22
C CYS A 116 -16.85 23.27 -7.27
N SER A 117 -16.80 21.94 -7.13
CA SER A 117 -18.02 21.13 -7.09
C SER A 117 -18.78 21.36 -5.77
N GLU A 118 -20.11 21.21 -5.79
CA GLU A 118 -20.90 21.27 -4.56
C GLU A 118 -20.63 20.08 -3.62
N SER A 119 -20.09 18.97 -4.15
CA SER A 119 -19.86 17.71 -3.44
C SER A 119 -18.53 17.62 -2.72
N HIS A 120 -17.50 18.39 -3.11
CA HIS A 120 -16.18 18.33 -2.47
C HIS A 120 -15.62 19.73 -2.25
N LYS A 121 -15.44 20.13 -0.99
CA LYS A 121 -14.90 21.46 -0.69
C LYS A 121 -13.42 21.36 -0.38
N VAL A 122 -12.59 22.14 -1.08
CA VAL A 122 -11.12 22.16 -0.88
C VAL A 122 -10.71 22.54 0.56
N ASN A 123 -11.58 23.25 1.28
CA ASN A 123 -11.36 23.61 2.68
C ASN A 123 -12.02 22.65 3.68
N GLU A 124 -12.59 21.54 3.21
CA GLU A 124 -13.15 20.52 4.07
C GLU A 124 -12.06 19.91 4.95
N ARG A 125 -12.47 19.51 6.16
CA ARG A 125 -11.59 18.94 7.16
C ARG A 125 -12.19 17.61 7.55
N PHE A 126 -11.38 16.57 7.40
CA PHE A 126 -11.76 15.21 7.74
C PHE A 126 -11.08 14.81 9.03
N SER A 127 -11.88 14.29 9.95
CA SER A 127 -11.41 13.60 11.15
C SER A 127 -10.67 12.32 10.77
N LEU A 128 -9.86 11.81 11.70
CA LEU A 128 -9.23 10.51 11.54
C LEU A 128 -10.24 9.38 11.32
N LEU A 129 -11.42 9.47 11.95
CA LEU A 129 -12.48 8.47 11.77
C LEU A 129 -13.03 8.50 10.34
N GLU A 130 -13.23 9.68 9.76
CA GLU A 130 -13.67 9.82 8.36
C GLU A 130 -12.60 9.31 7.39
N GLN A 131 -11.31 9.54 7.67
CA GLN A 131 -10.21 8.95 6.91
C GLN A 131 -10.24 7.41 6.95
N VAL A 132 -10.45 6.84 8.14
CA VAL A 132 -10.57 5.38 8.33
C VAL A 132 -11.76 4.83 7.57
N GLN A 133 -12.94 5.45 7.71
CA GLN A 133 -14.16 5.01 7.06
C GLN A 133 -14.01 5.03 5.54
N HIS A 134 -13.48 6.11 4.97
CA HIS A 134 -13.27 6.21 3.53
C HIS A 134 -12.30 5.14 2.99
N LYS A 135 -11.33 4.68 3.80
CA LYS A 135 -10.42 3.59 3.42
C LYS A 135 -11.12 2.24 3.50
N LEU A 136 -12.04 2.06 4.45
CA LEU A 136 -12.90 0.88 4.51
C LEU A 136 -13.83 0.81 3.29
N ASP A 137 -14.45 1.92 2.90
CA ASP A 137 -15.36 2.00 1.75
C ASP A 137 -14.62 1.72 0.44
N PHE A 138 -13.44 2.32 0.25
CA PHE A 138 -12.56 2.00 -0.88
C PHE A 138 -12.25 0.50 -0.97
N VAL A 139 -11.86 -0.10 0.16
CA VAL A 139 -11.52 -1.51 0.23
C VAL A 139 -12.75 -2.37 -0.13
N LYS A 140 -13.94 -2.03 0.38
CA LYS A 140 -15.16 -2.79 0.10
C LYS A 140 -15.60 -2.70 -1.36
N GLU A 141 -15.56 -1.51 -1.94
CA GLU A 141 -16.14 -1.22 -3.25
C GLU A 141 -15.17 -1.41 -4.42
N TYR A 142 -13.89 -1.06 -4.24
CA TYR A 142 -12.94 -0.91 -5.34
C TYR A 142 -11.78 -1.90 -5.31
N LEU A 143 -11.38 -2.40 -4.13
CA LEU A 143 -10.20 -3.27 -4.04
C LEU A 143 -10.51 -4.68 -4.59
N PRO A 144 -9.78 -5.16 -5.62
CA PRO A 144 -10.06 -6.46 -6.21
C PRO A 144 -9.92 -7.62 -5.22
N ARG A 145 -10.84 -8.57 -5.27
CA ARG A 145 -10.75 -9.84 -4.53
C ARG A 145 -9.88 -10.82 -5.32
N GLY A 146 -8.56 -10.73 -5.18
CA GLY A 146 -7.62 -11.69 -5.75
C GLY A 146 -7.52 -12.99 -4.93
N ASN A 147 -6.73 -13.94 -5.41
CA ASN A 147 -6.45 -15.17 -4.66
C ASN A 147 -5.74 -14.87 -3.34
N ARG A 148 -4.81 -13.91 -3.34
CA ARG A 148 -4.08 -13.52 -2.13
C ARG A 148 -4.04 -12.01 -2.02
N VAL A 149 -4.40 -11.51 -0.84
CA VAL A 149 -4.44 -10.07 -0.56
C VAL A 149 -3.45 -9.79 0.57
N TYR A 150 -2.56 -8.82 0.32
CA TYR A 150 -1.54 -8.34 1.24
C TYR A 150 -1.77 -6.86 1.49
N MET A 151 -1.83 -6.44 2.75
CA MET A 151 -2.09 -5.05 3.10
C MET A 151 -0.92 -4.45 3.88
N PHE A 152 -0.58 -3.21 3.56
CA PHE A 152 0.47 -2.42 4.19
C PHE A 152 -0.14 -1.11 4.67
N GLY A 153 0.23 -0.68 5.86
CA GLY A 153 -0.02 0.67 6.33
C GLY A 153 1.29 1.25 6.83
N HIS A 154 1.64 2.44 6.36
CA HIS A 154 2.85 3.15 6.77
C HIS A 154 2.49 4.31 7.71
N GLY A 155 3.22 4.50 8.81
CA GLY A 155 2.98 5.61 9.75
C GLY A 155 1.50 5.72 10.16
N ALA A 156 0.86 6.86 9.91
CA ALA A 156 -0.57 7.06 10.16
C ALA A 156 -1.48 6.04 9.43
N GLY A 157 -1.10 5.62 8.21
CA GLY A 157 -1.82 4.58 7.46
C GLY A 157 -1.76 3.21 8.10
N ALA A 158 -0.75 2.95 8.93
CA ALA A 158 -0.64 1.74 9.73
C ALA A 158 -1.80 1.62 10.72
N TYR A 159 -2.08 2.70 11.44
CA TYR A 159 -3.25 2.81 12.32
C TYR A 159 -4.55 2.61 11.53
N MET A 160 -4.71 3.30 10.38
CA MET A 160 -5.94 3.19 9.59
C MET A 160 -6.18 1.76 9.10
N LEU A 161 -5.15 1.08 8.60
CA LEU A 161 -5.25 -0.32 8.15
C LEU A 161 -5.73 -1.22 9.29
N LEU A 162 -5.16 -0.99 10.46
CA LEU A 162 -5.47 -1.72 11.67
C LEU A 162 -6.90 -1.46 12.14
N SER A 163 -7.38 -0.22 12.06
CA SER A 163 -8.78 0.12 12.36
C SER A 163 -9.80 -0.54 11.42
N ILE A 164 -9.47 -0.73 10.13
CA ILE A 164 -10.40 -1.35 9.17
C ILE A 164 -10.34 -2.89 9.18
N LEU A 165 -9.24 -3.48 9.67
CA LEU A 165 -8.98 -4.92 9.62
C LEU A 165 -10.12 -5.80 10.16
N PRO A 166 -10.76 -5.50 11.31
CA PRO A 166 -11.85 -6.32 11.83
C PRO A 166 -13.05 -6.43 10.89
N TYR A 167 -13.25 -5.44 10.02
CA TYR A 167 -14.39 -5.34 9.12
C TYR A 167 -14.18 -5.98 7.75
N ILE A 168 -12.93 -6.37 7.42
CA ILE A 168 -12.57 -6.86 6.07
C ILE A 168 -11.90 -8.23 6.08
N LYS A 169 -11.40 -8.71 7.23
CA LYS A 169 -10.64 -9.97 7.31
C LYS A 169 -11.39 -11.19 6.77
N ASP A 170 -12.72 -11.19 6.85
CA ASP A 170 -13.58 -12.31 6.40
C ASP A 170 -14.02 -12.15 4.94
N ASP A 171 -13.96 -10.92 4.39
CA ASP A 171 -14.39 -10.58 3.02
C ASP A 171 -13.26 -10.71 1.99
N PHE A 172 -12.02 -10.80 2.46
CA PHE A 172 -10.84 -10.93 1.64
C PHE A 172 -10.11 -12.22 1.99
N ASN A 173 -9.47 -12.86 0.99
CA ASN A 173 -8.46 -13.87 1.26
C ASN A 173 -7.16 -13.20 1.77
N LEU A 174 -7.30 -12.46 2.87
CA LEU A 174 -6.27 -11.66 3.50
C LEU A 174 -5.25 -12.61 4.09
N ARG A 175 -4.04 -12.57 3.55
CA ARG A 175 -2.94 -13.42 4.00
C ARG A 175 -2.15 -12.73 5.09
N LYS A 176 -1.82 -11.45 4.87
CA LYS A 176 -1.10 -10.63 5.85
C LYS A 176 -1.49 -9.16 5.79
N ALA A 177 -1.47 -8.50 6.93
CA ALA A 177 -1.55 -7.05 7.11
C ALA A 177 -0.30 -6.57 7.88
N ILE A 178 0.29 -5.44 7.49
CA ILE A 178 1.48 -4.87 8.14
C ILE A 178 1.18 -3.46 8.64
N GLY A 179 1.37 -3.19 9.95
CA GLY A 179 1.09 -1.88 10.55
C GLY A 179 1.74 -1.64 11.93
N SER A 180 1.25 -0.67 12.73
CA SER A 180 1.67 -0.27 14.10
C SER A 180 0.44 0.00 14.98
N LEU A 181 0.38 -0.53 16.21
CA LEU A 181 -0.88 -1.00 16.83
C LEU A 181 -1.51 -0.19 17.99
N ASP A 182 -2.85 -0.26 18.03
CA ASP A 182 -3.76 -0.38 19.20
C ASP A 182 -4.01 -1.85 19.68
N GLU A 183 -3.79 -2.13 20.96
CA GLU A 183 -3.83 -3.46 21.60
C GLU A 183 -5.02 -4.37 21.27
N SER A 184 -6.18 -3.79 20.92
CA SER A 184 -7.40 -4.52 20.55
C SER A 184 -7.25 -5.44 19.33
N LEU A 185 -6.21 -5.25 18.51
CA LEU A 185 -6.00 -6.00 17.25
C LEU A 185 -5.06 -7.20 17.39
N LEU A 186 -4.59 -7.46 18.62
CA LEU A 186 -3.85 -8.65 19.00
C LEU A 186 -4.67 -9.95 18.87
N PHE A 187 -5.96 -9.91 18.52
CA PHE A 187 -6.78 -11.12 18.29
C PHE A 187 -6.57 -11.75 16.91
N HIS A 188 -5.88 -11.05 15.99
CA HIS A 188 -5.60 -11.55 14.63
C HIS A 188 -4.13 -11.89 14.42
N LYS A 189 -3.44 -12.36 15.47
CA LYS A 189 -1.97 -12.53 15.49
C LYS A 189 -1.45 -13.19 14.22
N ASN A 190 -2.06 -14.28 13.76
CA ASN A 190 -1.60 -15.04 12.60
C ASN A 190 -1.59 -14.27 11.26
N LEU A 191 -2.30 -13.14 11.16
CA LEU A 191 -2.42 -12.33 9.94
C LEU A 191 -1.60 -11.03 10.00
N VAL A 192 -1.18 -10.57 11.18
CA VAL A 192 -0.62 -9.22 11.32
C VAL A 192 0.88 -9.27 11.61
N TYR A 193 1.63 -8.43 10.92
CA TYR A 193 3.06 -8.20 11.15
C TYR A 193 3.30 -6.73 11.48
N PHE A 194 4.29 -6.48 12.32
CA PHE A 194 4.70 -5.15 12.72
C PHE A 194 6.13 -4.93 12.30
N TYR A 195 6.41 -3.76 11.75
CA TYR A 195 7.73 -3.41 11.27
C TYR A 195 8.13 -2.08 11.90
N TYR A 196 9.22 -2.09 12.67
CA TYR A 196 9.76 -0.91 13.33
C TYR A 196 11.24 -0.76 12.97
N GLY A 197 11.66 0.45 12.58
CA GLY A 197 13.07 0.78 12.37
C GLY A 197 13.70 1.30 13.66
N VAL A 198 14.93 0.86 13.97
CA VAL A 198 15.66 1.37 15.15
C VAL A 198 16.01 2.85 15.05
N ASN A 199 16.09 3.39 13.83
CA ASN A 199 16.41 4.79 13.56
C ASN A 199 15.17 5.59 13.09
N ASP A 200 13.96 5.08 13.39
CA ASP A 200 12.72 5.81 13.15
C ASP A 200 12.62 6.98 14.15
N GLY A 201 12.77 8.21 13.65
CA GLY A 201 12.68 9.43 14.47
C GLY A 201 11.24 9.84 14.83
N TRP A 202 10.23 9.14 14.34
CA TRP A 202 8.81 9.44 14.53
C TRP A 202 8.09 8.41 15.40
N CYS A 203 8.45 7.14 15.28
CA CYS A 203 7.88 6.04 16.08
C CYS A 203 8.94 5.50 17.06
N PRO A 204 8.79 5.76 18.38
CA PRO A 204 9.70 5.24 19.39
C PRO A 204 9.82 3.70 19.34
N ILE A 205 11.06 3.20 19.42
CA ILE A 205 11.37 1.77 19.28
C ILE A 205 10.76 0.93 20.41
N GLU A 206 10.53 1.56 21.56
CA GLU A 206 9.91 0.98 22.74
C GLU A 206 8.50 0.45 22.43
N HIS A 207 7.79 1.04 21.46
CA HIS A 207 6.52 0.50 20.99
C HIS A 207 6.72 -0.86 20.32
N GLY A 208 7.74 -1.00 19.47
CA GLY A 208 8.10 -2.27 18.85
C GLY A 208 8.53 -3.32 19.87
N GLU A 209 9.34 -2.94 20.84
CA GLU A 209 9.76 -3.82 21.93
C GLU A 209 8.57 -4.30 22.78
N ALA A 210 7.69 -3.38 23.19
CA ALA A 210 6.48 -3.71 23.93
C ALA A 210 5.56 -4.65 23.13
N MET A 211 5.45 -4.43 21.81
CA MET A 211 4.68 -5.31 20.93
C MET A 211 5.30 -6.70 20.81
N SER A 212 6.64 -6.79 20.74
CA SER A 212 7.36 -8.06 20.65
C SER A 212 7.14 -8.96 21.87
N GLN A 213 6.88 -8.36 23.04
CA GLN A 213 6.56 -9.08 24.28
C GLN A 213 5.11 -9.61 24.29
N LYS A 214 4.19 -8.97 23.55
CA LYS A 214 2.75 -9.31 23.53
C LYS A 214 2.35 -10.29 22.42
N LEU A 215 3.14 -10.33 21.36
CA LEU A 215 2.87 -11.14 20.16
C LEU A 215 3.71 -12.41 20.10
N THR A 216 3.21 -13.40 19.36
CA THR A 216 3.95 -14.62 19.08
C THR A 216 5.25 -14.28 18.32
N ARG A 217 6.30 -15.07 18.55
CA ARG A 217 7.59 -14.90 17.86
C ARG A 217 7.39 -14.83 16.34
N GLY A 218 7.99 -13.83 15.71
CA GLY A 218 7.99 -13.63 14.25
C GLY A 218 6.98 -12.59 13.73
N HIS A 219 6.06 -12.11 14.56
CA HIS A 219 5.09 -11.08 14.17
C HIS A 219 5.61 -9.64 14.29
N VAL A 220 6.68 -9.42 15.03
CA VAL A 220 7.31 -8.11 15.16
C VAL A 220 8.71 -8.19 14.59
N VAL A 221 9.00 -7.33 13.63
CA VAL A 221 10.31 -7.12 13.06
C VAL A 221 10.84 -5.79 13.55
N ILE A 222 11.95 -5.87 14.27
CA ILE A 222 12.77 -4.73 14.64
C ILE A 222 13.92 -4.68 13.64
N ASP A 223 13.81 -3.77 12.67
CA ASP A 223 14.80 -3.57 11.64
C ASP A 223 15.96 -2.73 12.18
N LYS A 224 17.14 -3.33 12.19
CA LYS A 224 18.38 -2.69 12.62
C LYS A 224 19.08 -1.94 11.49
N ASP A 225 18.62 -2.10 10.26
CA ASP A 225 19.15 -1.37 9.14
C ASP A 225 18.65 0.08 9.19
N ASN A 226 19.45 1.00 8.65
CA ASN A 226 19.22 2.44 8.73
C ASN A 226 18.16 2.93 7.71
N VAL A 227 16.99 2.29 7.70
CA VAL A 227 15.86 2.74 6.88
C VAL A 227 15.15 3.89 7.59
N GLU A 228 15.08 5.05 6.95
CA GLU A 228 14.37 6.21 7.48
C GLU A 228 12.85 5.94 7.56
N HIS A 229 12.15 6.59 8.50
CA HIS A 229 10.68 6.55 8.58
C HIS A 229 10.04 6.86 7.22
N SER A 230 10.46 7.97 6.61
CA SER A 230 10.03 8.36 5.27
C SER A 230 10.80 7.60 4.17
N PHE A 231 10.85 6.27 4.27
CA PHE A 231 11.59 5.39 3.35
C PHE A 231 11.27 5.66 1.88
N VAL A 232 10.07 6.13 1.58
CA VAL A 232 9.59 6.52 0.24
C VAL A 232 10.51 7.49 -0.50
N PHE A 233 11.32 8.30 0.21
CA PHE A 233 12.22 9.27 -0.43
C PHE A 233 13.63 8.74 -0.73
N ARG A 234 14.12 7.75 0.04
CA ARG A 234 15.53 7.34 0.00
C ARG A 234 15.74 5.84 0.01
N ASP A 235 14.91 5.12 0.76
CA ASP A 235 15.08 3.71 1.08
C ASP A 235 14.00 2.81 0.45
N ALA A 236 13.28 3.31 -0.56
CA ALA A 236 12.22 2.58 -1.24
C ALA A 236 12.69 1.22 -1.79
N ALA A 237 13.93 1.13 -2.30
CA ALA A 237 14.53 -0.11 -2.76
C ALA A 237 14.78 -1.10 -1.61
N THR A 238 15.41 -0.62 -0.54
CA THR A 238 15.72 -1.42 0.65
C THR A 238 14.43 -1.95 1.28
N MET A 239 13.43 -1.10 1.48
CA MET A 239 12.13 -1.49 2.04
C MET A 239 11.42 -2.48 1.12
N ALA A 240 11.43 -2.28 -0.20
CA ALA A 240 10.83 -3.20 -1.17
C ALA A 240 11.43 -4.62 -1.12
N GLU A 241 12.74 -4.76 -0.88
CA GLU A 241 13.37 -6.07 -0.67
C GLU A 241 12.95 -6.69 0.66
N LYS A 242 12.98 -5.90 1.74
CA LYS A 242 12.70 -6.38 3.09
C LYS A 242 11.29 -6.91 3.25
N VAL A 243 10.30 -6.27 2.63
CA VAL A 243 8.90 -6.70 2.77
C VAL A 243 8.54 -7.95 1.94
N LEU A 244 9.41 -8.39 1.03
CA LEU A 244 9.17 -9.60 0.22
C LEU A 244 8.95 -10.84 1.07
N GLN A 245 9.63 -10.93 2.22
CA GLN A 245 9.51 -12.06 3.14
C GLN A 245 8.08 -12.24 3.67
N PHE A 246 7.27 -11.18 3.65
CA PHE A 246 5.89 -11.25 4.08
C PHE A 246 4.96 -11.71 2.95
N ILE A 247 5.29 -11.45 1.69
CA ILE A 247 4.41 -11.79 0.57
C ILE A 247 4.71 -13.22 0.11
N VAL A 248 3.86 -14.20 0.47
CA VAL A 248 4.07 -15.63 0.16
C VAL A 248 3.06 -16.23 -0.83
#